data_AF-A0A382A555-F1
#
_entry.id   AF-A0A382A555-F1
#
_cell.length_a   1.000
_cell.length_b   1.000
_cell.length_c   1.000
_cell.angle_alpha   90.00
_cell.angle_beta   90.00
_cell.angle_gamma   90.00
#
_symmetry.space_group_name_H-M   'P 1'
#
loop_
_entity.id
_entity.type
_entity.pdbx_description
1 polymer ?
#
loop_
_entity_poly.entity_id
_entity_poly.type
_entity_poly.pdbx_seq_one_letter_code
_entity_poly.pdbx_strand_id
1 'polypeptide(L)' 'MASDDRGKALDLAFTQIEKQFGKGSIMKLGQADALKGISVISTGSISLDSALGVGGVPRSRIVE' A
#
# COMPACT_ATOMS: atom_id res chain seq x y z
N MET A 1 6.68 -13.10 -26.34
CA MET A 1 7.95 -13.31 -25.61
C MET A 1 8.49 -12.02 -24.98
N ALA A 2 8.30 -10.82 -25.55
CA ALA A 2 8.76 -9.56 -24.91
C ALA A 2 7.92 -9.06 -23.72
N SER A 3 6.68 -9.51 -23.56
CA SER A 3 5.76 -9.03 -22.51
C SER A 3 6.06 -9.61 -21.13
N ASP A 4 6.58 -10.84 -21.06
CA ASP A 4 6.81 -11.55 -19.80
C ASP A 4 8.09 -11.08 -19.07
N ASP A 5 9.15 -10.78 -19.84
CA ASP A 5 10.40 -10.24 -19.29
C ASP A 5 10.23 -8.83 -18.73
N ARG A 6 9.36 -8.02 -19.35
CA ARG A 6 9.01 -6.69 -18.85
C ARG A 6 8.28 -6.77 -17.51
N GLY A 7 7.39 -7.75 -17.33
CA GLY A 7 6.70 -7.99 -16.06
C GLY A 7 7.67 -8.34 -14.93
N LYS A 8 8.58 -9.28 -15.19
CA LYS A 8 9.60 -9.70 -14.21
C LYS A 8 10.54 -8.55 -13.83
N ALA A 9 10.99 -7.77 -14.80
CA ALA A 9 11.85 -6.61 -14.55
C ALA A 9 11.13 -5.55 -13.70
N LEU A 10 9.83 -5.33 -13.94
CA LEU A 10 9.02 -4.44 -13.12
C LEU A 10 8.91 -4.95 -11.68
N ASP A 11 8.49 -6.19 -11.46
CA ASP A 11 8.31 -6.74 -10.11
C ASP A 11 9.62 -6.74 -9.29
N LEU A 12 10.75 -6.95 -9.96
CA LEU A 12 12.07 -6.85 -9.35
C LEU A 12 12.40 -5.42 -8.92
N ALA A 13 12.06 -4.43 -9.75
CA ALA A 13 12.20 -3.01 -9.41
C ALA A 13 11.29 -2.60 -8.24
N PHE A 14 10.02 -3.05 -8.21
CA PHE A 14 9.12 -2.84 -7.08
C PHE A 14 9.74 -3.36 -5.77
N THR A 15 10.23 -4.59 -5.79
CA THR A 15 10.88 -5.23 -4.63
C THR A 15 12.11 -4.46 -4.15
N GLN A 16 12.93 -3.95 -5.07
CA GLN A 16 14.12 -3.15 -4.73
C GLN A 16 13.76 -1.84 -4.03
N ILE A 17 12.75 -1.12 -4.53
CA ILE A 17 12.29 0.14 -3.96
C ILE A 17 11.72 -0.09 -2.55
N GLU A 18 10.85 -1.10 -2.38
CA GLU A 18 10.29 -1.42 -1.06
C GLU A 18 11.36 -1.81 -0.03
N LYS A 19 12.41 -2.53 -0.45
CA LYS A 19 13.51 -2.91 0.45
C LYS A 19 14.32 -1.69 0.90
N GLN A 20 14.53 -0.71 0.03
CA GLN A 20 15.34 0.47 0.34
C GLN A 20 14.58 1.52 1.15
N PHE A 21 13.31 1.75 0.85
CA PHE A 21 12.53 2.85 1.41
C PHE A 21 11.42 2.41 2.37
N GLY A 22 11.23 1.10 2.53
CA GLY A 22 10.20 0.50 3.38
C GLY A 22 8.95 0.09 2.60
N LYS A 23 8.14 -0.76 3.24
CA LYS A 23 6.87 -1.26 2.66
C LYS A 23 5.92 -0.11 2.36
N GLY A 24 5.25 -0.18 1.21
CA GLY A 24 4.30 0.85 0.77
C GLY A 24 4.95 2.14 0.25
N SER A 25 6.28 2.16 0.05
CA SER A 25 6.97 3.25 -0.65
C SER A 25 6.62 3.30 -2.15
N ILE A 26 6.19 2.17 -2.72
CA ILE A 26 5.64 2.07 -4.08
C ILE A 26 4.55 0.98 -4.10
N MET A 27 3.44 1.24 -4.80
CA MET A 27 2.33 0.30 -4.90
C MET A 27 1.52 0.54 -6.17
N LYS A 28 0.77 -0.46 -6.64
CA LYS A 28 -0.20 -0.29 -7.72
C LYS A 28 -1.49 0.29 -7.14
N LEU A 29 -2.05 1.30 -7.82
CA LEU A 29 -3.34 1.86 -7.44
C LEU A 29 -4.43 0.77 -7.48
N GLY A 30 -5.21 0.65 -6.41
CA GLY A 30 -6.24 -0.39 -6.26
C GLY A 30 -5.74 -1.69 -5.59
N GLN A 31 -4.45 -1.80 -5.26
CA GLN A 31 -3.91 -2.95 -4.54
C GLN A 31 -4.04 -2.76 -3.02
N ALA A 32 -5.19 -3.16 -2.45
CA ALA A 32 -5.50 -2.98 -1.03
C ALA A 32 -4.60 -3.80 -0.06
N ASP A 33 -3.98 -4.89 -0.55
CA ASP A 33 -3.18 -5.80 0.29
C ASP A 33 -1.89 -5.17 0.82
N ALA A 34 -1.37 -4.13 0.18
CA ALA A 34 -0.11 -3.48 0.56
C ALA A 34 -0.16 -2.83 1.97
N LEU A 35 -1.36 -2.58 2.50
CA LEU A 35 -1.57 -1.83 3.73
C LEU A 35 -2.08 -2.69 4.91
N LYS A 36 -2.15 -4.02 4.74
CA LYS A 36 -2.63 -4.94 5.79
C LYS A 36 -1.67 -5.00 6.99
N GLY A 37 -2.25 -5.08 8.20
CA GLY A 37 -1.51 -5.23 9.46
C GLY A 37 -1.14 -3.94 10.17
N ILE A 38 -1.63 -2.78 9.70
CA ILE A 38 -1.45 -1.50 10.37
C ILE A 38 -2.57 -1.34 11.41
N SER A 39 -2.21 -1.00 12.65
CA SER A 39 -3.20 -0.66 13.68
C SER A 39 -3.85 0.68 13.38
N VAL A 40 -5.19 0.75 13.40
CA VAL A 40 -5.96 1.94 13.02
C VAL A 40 -6.90 2.41 14.12
N ILE A 41 -7.43 3.62 13.97
CA ILE A 41 -8.54 4.19 14.76
C ILE A 41 -9.65 4.53 13.75
N SER A 42 -10.88 4.07 13.98
CA SER A 42 -12.00 4.39 13.09
C SER A 42 -12.24 5.91 13.06
N THR A 43 -12.55 6.43 11.87
CA THR A 43 -12.95 7.83 11.68
C THR A 43 -14.38 8.10 12.17
N GLY A 44 -15.15 7.05 12.48
CA GLY A 44 -16.59 7.13 12.77
C GLY A 44 -17.47 7.18 11.52
N SER A 45 -16.87 7.25 10.32
CA SER A 45 -17.57 7.18 9.03
C SER A 45 -17.20 5.90 8.31
N ILE A 46 -18.18 5.02 8.12
CA ILE A 46 -17.98 3.70 7.48
C ILE A 46 -17.46 3.85 6.05
N SER A 47 -17.97 4.83 5.30
CA SER A 47 -17.53 5.07 3.93
C SER A 47 -16.09 5.55 3.87
N LEU A 48 -15.67 6.41 4.81
CA LEU A 48 -14.31 6.92 4.89
C LEU A 48 -13.34 5.82 5.34
N ASP A 49 -13.69 5.06 6.37
CA ASP A 49 -12.89 3.91 6.84
C ASP A 49 -12.65 2.89 5.71
N SER A 50 -13.69 2.63 4.91
CA SER A 50 -13.57 1.76 3.73
C SER A 50 -12.70 2.38 2.64
N ALA A 51 -12.82 3.68 2.38
CA ALA A 51 -12.05 4.36 1.33
C ALA A 51 -10.55 4.45 1.67
N LEU A 52 -10.20 4.58 2.96
CA LEU A 52 -8.82 4.57 3.44
C LEU A 52 -8.13 3.20 3.22
N GLY A 53 -8.87 2.15 2.89
CA GLY A 53 -8.35 0.80 2.59
C GLY A 53 -7.82 0.02 3.81
N VAL A 54 -7.48 0.72 4.89
CA VAL A 54 -7.01 0.15 6.16
C VAL A 54 -8.08 0.13 7.26
N GLY A 55 -9.25 0.73 7.02
CA GLY A 55 -10.36 0.75 7.98
C GLY A 55 -10.32 1.90 8.99
N GLY A 56 -9.51 2.94 8.76
CA GLY A 56 -9.44 4.12 9.62
C GLY A 56 -8.12 4.88 9.54
N VAL A 57 -7.88 5.82 10.46
CA VAL A 57 -6.61 6.54 10.53
C VAL A 57 -5.52 5.67 11.15
N PRO A 58 -4.33 5.58 10.53
CA PRO A 58 -3.25 4.73 11.03
C PRO A 58 -2.63 5.31 12.30
N ARG A 59 -2.43 4.46 13.32
CA ARG A 59 -1.72 4.86 14.55
C ARG A 59 -0.24 5.12 14.26
N SER A 60 0.36 6.01 15.05
CA SER A 60 1.78 6.38 14.95
C SER A 60 2.19 6.97 13.60
N ARG A 61 1.23 7.58 12.89
CA ARG A 61 1.43 8.33 11.65
C ARG A 61 0.83 9.71 11.81
N ILE A 62 1.32 10.65 11.02
CA ILE A 62 0.78 12.01 10.92
C ILE A 62 -0.30 11.98 9.83
N VAL A 63 -1.47 12.56 10.12
CA VAL A 63 -2.61 12.68 9.22
C VAL A 63 -3.04 14.14 9.20
N GLU A 64 -3.27 14.68 8.02
CA GLU A 64 -3.84 16.01 7.78
C GLU A 64 -5.27 15.86 7.24
#